data_AF-A0A2E1W5J6-F1
#
_entry.id   AF-A0A2E1W5J6-F1
#
_cell.length_a   1.000
_cell.length_b   1.000
_cell.length_c   1.000
_cell.angle_alpha   90.00
_cell.angle_beta   90.00
_cell.angle_gamma   90.00
#
_symmetry.space_group_name_H-M   'P 1'
#
loop_
_entity.id
_entity.type
_entity.pdbx_description
1 polymer ?
#
loop_
_entity_poly.entity_id
_entity_poly.type
_entity_poly.pdbx_seq_one_letter_code
_entity_poly.pdbx_strand_id
1 'polypeptide(L)'
;MKERWKFKKWFGLNDKVFFKNLPFVGFLTLLGVLYITNSYYLEETVRDIEIIKNKINDQNNEFVITKTQVSIKGQRNEVVNKVFSLGLEESKNPPFQMQQRTKIESE
;
A
#
# COMPACT_ATOMS: atom_id res chain seq x y z
N MET A 1 47.27 -14.28 -35.53
CA MET A 1 46.73 -15.66 -35.56
C MET A 1 47.04 -16.52 -34.31
N LYS A 2 47.71 -16.00 -33.26
CA LYS A 2 48.10 -16.77 -32.05
C LYS A 2 47.13 -16.66 -30.84
N GLU A 3 46.11 -15.82 -30.95
CA GLU A 3 45.14 -15.51 -29.88
C GLU A 3 44.10 -16.62 -29.63
N ARG A 4 43.69 -17.35 -30.68
CA ARG A 4 42.62 -18.36 -30.61
C ARG A 4 42.96 -19.55 -29.70
N TRP A 5 44.24 -19.83 -29.48
CA TRP A 5 44.68 -20.99 -28.70
C TRP A 5 44.74 -20.69 -27.19
N LYS A 6 44.94 -19.43 -26.80
CA LYS A 6 44.94 -19.00 -25.39
C LYS A 6 43.55 -19.11 -24.78
N PHE A 7 42.50 -18.79 -25.54
CA PHE A 7 41.10 -18.90 -25.10
C PHE A 7 40.70 -20.33 -24.72
N LYS A 8 41.10 -21.32 -25.54
CA LYS A 8 40.83 -22.74 -25.26
C LYS A 8 41.55 -23.24 -24.00
N LYS A 9 42.75 -22.70 -23.72
CA LYS A 9 43.54 -23.04 -22.52
C LYS A 9 43.02 -22.32 -21.26
N TRP A 10 42.46 -21.12 -21.41
CA TRP A 10 41.82 -20.36 -20.32
C TRP A 10 40.50 -21.00 -19.86
N PHE A 11 39.74 -21.60 -20.78
CA PHE A 11 38.52 -22.35 -20.45
C PHE A 11 38.76 -23.74 -19.82
N GLY A 12 40.02 -24.13 -19.59
CA GLY A 12 40.36 -25.29 -18.75
C GLY A 12 39.63 -26.58 -19.13
N LEU A 13 39.42 -26.85 -20.41
CA LEU A 13 38.73 -28.05 -20.90
C LEU A 13 39.70 -29.24 -20.88
N ASN A 14 39.98 -29.74 -19.68
CA ASN A 14 40.45 -31.10 -19.51
C ASN A 14 39.21 -32.00 -19.55
N ASP A 15 39.12 -32.93 -20.50
CA ASP A 15 37.96 -33.81 -20.68
C ASP A 15 37.59 -34.52 -19.36
N LYS A 16 38.60 -34.88 -18.56
CA LYS A 16 38.42 -35.48 -17.23
C LYS A 16 37.68 -34.59 -16.23
N VAL A 17 37.89 -33.27 -16.27
CA VAL A 17 37.21 -32.29 -15.38
C VAL A 17 35.79 -32.05 -15.86
N PHE A 18 35.57 -32.01 -17.18
CA PHE A 18 34.24 -31.88 -17.76
C PHE A 18 33.33 -33.07 -17.38
N PHE A 19 33.82 -34.31 -17.55
CA PHE A 19 33.07 -35.50 -17.14
C PHE A 19 32.84 -35.59 -15.61
N LYS A 20 33.78 -35.09 -14.80
CA LYS A 20 33.63 -35.05 -13.34
C LYS A 20 32.59 -34.03 -12.87
N ASN A 21 32.46 -32.90 -13.58
CA ASN A 21 31.55 -31.80 -13.22
C ASN A 21 30.21 -31.86 -13.97
N LEU A 22 30.04 -32.81 -14.89
CA LEU A 22 28.80 -33.04 -15.63
C LEU A 22 27.54 -33.15 -14.73
N PRO A 23 27.53 -33.92 -13.62
CA PRO A 23 26.36 -33.96 -12.73
C PRO A 23 26.07 -32.61 -12.07
N PHE A 24 27.09 -31.79 -11.79
CA PHE A 24 26.92 -30.46 -11.21
C PHE A 24 26.31 -29.47 -12.22
N VAL A 25 26.72 -29.53 -13.48
CA VAL A 25 26.10 -28.73 -14.54
C VAL A 25 24.64 -29.14 -14.75
N GLY A 26 24.34 -30.44 -14.73
CA GLY A 26 22.96 -30.93 -14.80
C GLY A 26 22.09 -30.45 -13.63
N PHE A 27 22.64 -30.42 -12.41
CA PHE A 27 21.96 -29.84 -11.25
C PHE A 27 21.64 -28.36 -11.43
N LEU A 28 22.58 -27.56 -11.96
CA LEU A 28 22.35 -26.15 -12.25
C LEU A 28 21.31 -25.94 -13.36
N THR A 29 21.32 -26.78 -14.39
CA THR A 29 20.27 -26.75 -15.43
C THR A 29 18.90 -27.04 -14.84
N LEU A 30 18.78 -28.04 -13.96
CA LEU A 30 17.54 -28.36 -13.27
C LEU A 30 17.04 -27.20 -12.40
N LEU A 31 17.94 -26.57 -11.63
CA LEU A 31 17.63 -25.36 -10.88
C LEU A 31 17.18 -24.21 -11.78
N GLY A 32 17.82 -24.03 -12.93
CA GLY A 32 17.43 -23.02 -13.92
C GLY A 32 16.03 -23.24 -14.46
N VAL A 33 15.66 -24.48 -14.78
CA VAL A 33 14.30 -24.83 -15.24
C VAL A 33 13.28 -24.58 -14.14
N LEU A 34 13.56 -25.00 -12.91
CA LEU A 34 12.69 -24.71 -11.76
C LEU A 34 12.52 -23.21 -11.53
N TYR A 35 13.58 -22.43 -11.66
CA TYR A 35 13.55 -20.98 -11.51
C TYR A 35 12.69 -20.31 -12.60
N ILE A 36 12.88 -20.66 -13.87
CA ILE A 36 12.07 -20.14 -14.98
C ILE A 36 10.60 -20.49 -14.77
N THR A 37 10.33 -21.74 -14.36
CA THR A 37 8.98 -22.21 -14.07
C THR A 37 8.35 -21.40 -12.94
N ASN A 38 9.07 -21.18 -11.84
CA ASN A 38 8.58 -20.39 -10.71
C ASN A 38 8.37 -18.92 -11.08
N SER A 39 9.27 -18.36 -11.91
CA SER A 39 9.19 -16.98 -12.39
C SER A 39 7.94 -16.72 -13.22
N TYR A 40 7.47 -17.69 -14.02
CA TYR A 40 6.24 -17.55 -14.79
C TYR A 40 5.00 -17.33 -13.91
N TYR A 41 4.90 -18.00 -12.75
CA TYR A 41 3.77 -17.83 -11.83
C TYR A 41 3.76 -16.47 -11.11
N LEU A 42 4.93 -15.85 -10.96
CA LEU A 42 5.04 -14.54 -10.32
C LEU A 42 4.42 -13.44 -11.20
N GLU A 43 4.51 -13.55 -12.52
CA GLU A 43 4.02 -12.51 -13.45
C GLU A 43 2.49 -12.37 -13.40
N GLU A 44 1.75 -13.49 -13.35
CA GLU A 44 0.29 -13.47 -13.18
C GLU A 44 -0.12 -12.94 -11.82
N THR A 45 0.58 -13.36 -10.77
CA THR A 45 0.31 -12.96 -9.38
C THR A 45 0.52 -11.44 -9.19
N VAL A 46 1.58 -10.88 -9.78
CA VAL A 46 1.86 -9.43 -9.70
C VAL A 46 0.77 -8.62 -10.40
N ARG A 47 0.28 -9.09 -11.55
CA ARG A 47 -0.81 -8.43 -12.29
C ARG A 47 -2.12 -8.47 -11.51
N ASP A 48 -2.44 -9.59 -10.87
CA ASP A 48 -3.65 -9.70 -10.03
C ASP A 48 -3.57 -8.81 -8.79
N ILE A 49 -2.39 -8.71 -8.16
CA ILE A 49 -2.14 -7.78 -7.05
C ILE A 49 -2.40 -6.34 -7.48
N GLU A 50 -1.96 -5.94 -8.67
CA GLU A 50 -2.18 -4.58 -9.19
C GLU A 50 -3.67 -4.29 -9.42
N ILE A 51 -4.42 -5.24 -9.98
CA ILE A 51 -5.87 -5.13 -10.18
C ILE A 51 -6.60 -5.01 -8.84
N ILE A 52 -6.27 -5.84 -7.87
CA ILE A 52 -6.89 -5.82 -6.53
C ILE A 52 -6.57 -4.50 -5.83
N LYS A 53 -5.33 -4.02 -5.93
CA LYS A 53 -4.89 -2.74 -5.35
C LYS A 53 -5.65 -1.56 -5.94
N ASN A 54 -5.87 -1.55 -7.26
CA ASN A 54 -6.66 -0.52 -7.92
C ASN A 54 -8.12 -0.52 -7.45
N LYS A 55 -8.74 -1.70 -7.31
CA LYS A 55 -10.11 -1.80 -6.76
C LYS A 55 -10.22 -1.26 -5.33
N ILE A 56 -9.24 -1.59 -4.47
CA ILE A 56 -9.20 -1.06 -3.09
C ILE A 56 -9.03 0.46 -3.09
N ASN A 57 -8.22 1.00 -4.00
CA ASN A 57 -8.02 2.44 -4.11
C ASN A 57 -9.30 3.16 -4.56
N ASP A 58 -10.01 2.61 -5.55
CA ASP A 58 -11.27 3.16 -6.03
C ASP A 58 -12.34 3.17 -4.92
N GLN A 59 -12.48 2.06 -4.18
CA GLN A 59 -13.43 1.99 -3.06
C GLN A 59 -13.07 2.95 -1.92
N ASN A 60 -11.78 3.09 -1.60
CA ASN A 60 -11.33 4.05 -0.58
C ASN A 60 -11.59 5.50 -1.01
N ASN A 61 -11.41 5.83 -2.29
CA ASN A 61 -11.72 7.16 -2.81
C ASN A 61 -13.19 7.48 -2.63
N GLU A 62 -14.09 6.55 -2.96
CA GLU A 62 -15.54 6.73 -2.80
C GLU A 62 -15.95 6.94 -1.34
N PHE A 63 -15.33 6.18 -0.42
CA PHE A 63 -15.53 6.34 1.02
C PHE A 63 -15.02 7.69 1.53
N VAL A 64 -13.81 8.10 1.13
CA VAL A 64 -13.22 9.39 1.52
C VAL A 64 -14.06 10.55 1.01
N ILE A 65 -14.53 10.50 -0.23
CA ILE A 65 -15.40 11.52 -0.82
C ILE A 65 -16.73 11.60 -0.06
N THR A 66 -17.39 10.47 0.18
CA THR A 66 -18.69 10.44 0.87
C THR A 66 -18.58 10.93 2.32
N LYS A 67 -17.55 10.47 3.05
CA LYS A 67 -17.26 10.95 4.41
C LYS A 67 -16.96 12.45 4.42
N THR A 68 -16.21 12.94 3.44
CA THR A 68 -15.87 14.37 3.32
C THR A 68 -17.11 15.20 3.03
N GLN A 69 -18.03 14.73 2.16
CA GLN A 69 -19.30 15.41 1.91
C GLN A 69 -20.18 15.49 3.16
N VAL A 70 -20.26 14.42 3.96
CA VAL A 70 -20.99 14.43 5.25
C VAL A 70 -20.30 15.36 6.25
N SER A 71 -18.97 15.34 6.30
CA SER A 71 -18.20 16.21 7.18
C SER A 71 -18.38 17.69 6.81
N ILE A 72 -18.34 18.06 5.51
CA ILE A 72 -18.62 19.42 5.02
C ILE A 72 -20.03 19.86 5.40
N LYS A 73 -21.04 19.00 5.20
CA LYS A 73 -22.42 19.30 5.62
C LYS A 73 -22.57 19.45 7.14
N GLY A 74 -21.71 18.78 7.91
CA GLY A 74 -21.64 18.89 9.37
C GLY A 74 -20.67 19.98 9.85
N GLN A 75 -19.95 20.67 8.96
CA GLN A 75 -19.06 21.76 9.36
C GLN A 75 -19.89 22.94 9.83
N ARG A 76 -19.46 23.48 10.97
CA ARG A 76 -20.10 24.57 11.72
C ARG A 76 -20.47 25.77 10.83
N ASN A 77 -19.63 26.10 9.84
CA ASN A 77 -19.88 27.20 8.90
C ASN A 77 -21.05 26.94 7.91
N GLU A 78 -21.22 25.73 7.38
CA GLU A 78 -22.35 25.44 6.47
C GLU A 78 -23.68 25.32 7.22
N VAL A 79 -23.65 24.77 8.43
CA VAL A 79 -24.83 24.71 9.30
C VAL A 79 -25.31 26.11 9.64
N VAL A 80 -24.40 27.04 9.98
CA VAL A 80 -24.75 28.46 10.21
C VAL A 80 -25.39 29.08 8.96
N ASN A 81 -24.86 28.83 7.76
CA ASN A 81 -25.45 29.37 6.52
C ASN A 81 -26.84 28.78 6.19
N LYS A 82 -27.09 27.48 6.46
CA LYS A 82 -28.40 26.84 6.27
C LYS A 82 -29.43 27.25 7.33
N VAL A 83 -28.96 27.64 8.50
CA VAL A 83 -29.78 28.02 9.66
C VAL A 83 -30.02 29.54 9.68
N PHE A 84 -29.19 30.32 8.98
CA PHE A 84 -29.37 31.75 8.72
C PHE A 84 -30.65 32.06 7.93
N SER A 85 -31.01 31.21 6.95
CA SER A 85 -32.29 31.32 6.24
C SER A 85 -33.52 31.03 7.11
N LEU A 86 -33.32 30.45 8.30
CA LEU A 86 -34.34 30.27 9.33
C LEU A 86 -34.31 31.39 10.40
N GLY A 87 -33.45 32.41 10.24
CA GLY A 87 -33.33 33.55 11.15
C GLY A 87 -32.61 33.27 12.47
N LEU A 88 -31.85 32.17 12.53
CA LEU A 88 -31.18 31.71 13.74
C LEU A 88 -29.68 32.03 13.69
N GLU A 89 -29.17 32.77 14.68
CA GLU A 89 -27.75 33.14 14.81
C GLU A 89 -26.98 32.19 15.75
N GLU A 90 -25.68 32.02 15.49
CA GLU A 90 -24.81 31.20 16.32
C GLU A 90 -24.58 31.83 17.71
N SER A 91 -24.87 31.09 18.77
CA SER A 91 -24.56 31.51 20.15
C SER A 91 -23.04 31.56 20.35
N LYS A 92 -22.47 32.76 20.28
CA LYS A 92 -21.05 33.05 20.55
C LYS A 92 -20.68 33.03 22.03
N ASN A 93 -21.68 32.97 22.92
CA ASN A 93 -21.46 32.93 24.36
C ASN A 93 -21.44 31.47 24.83
N PRO A 94 -20.38 31.02 25.53
CA PRO A 94 -20.39 29.73 26.20
C PRO A 94 -21.55 29.70 27.21
N PRO A 95 -22.25 28.57 27.36
CA PRO A 95 -23.40 28.47 28.26
C PRO A 95 -22.94 28.75 29.70
N PHE A 96 -23.66 29.63 30.39
CA PHE A 96 -23.42 29.91 31.80
C PHE A 96 -23.54 28.63 32.62
N GLN A 97 -22.45 28.22 33.27
CA GLN A 97 -22.49 27.19 34.30
C GLN A 97 -23.27 27.76 35.49
N MET A 98 -24.46 27.21 35.76
CA MET A 98 -25.19 27.52 36.98
C MET A 98 -24.43 26.94 38.17
N GLN A 99 -23.72 27.79 38.93
CA GLN A 99 -23.24 27.41 40.24
C GLN A 99 -24.43 27.35 41.19
N GLN A 100 -24.71 26.17 41.72
CA GLN A 100 -25.75 25.94 42.72
C GLN A 100 -25.43 26.81 43.94
N ARG A 101 -26.23 27.85 44.16
CA ARG A 101 -26.18 28.67 45.37
C ARG A 101 -26.73 27.81 46.51
N THR A 102 -25.87 27.07 47.20
CA THR A 102 -26.23 26.45 48.47
C THR A 102 -26.53 27.58 49.45
N LYS A 103 -27.82 27.80 49.73
CA LYS A 103 -28.25 28.52 50.92
C LYS A 103 -27.66 27.79 52.13
N ILE A 104 -26.74 28.44 52.83
CA ILE A 104 -26.49 28.09 54.23
C ILE A 104 -27.46 28.98 55.01
N GLU A 105 -28.50 28.32 55.50
CA GLU A 105 -29.45 28.83 56.49
C GLU A 105 -28.66 29.36 57.70
N SER A 106 -29.09 30.51 58.18
CA SER A 106 -28.69 31.11 59.45
C SER A 106 -29.03 30.19 60.64
N GLU A 107 -28.02 29.90 61.45
CA GLU A 107 -28.15 29.79 62.92
C GLU A 107 -27.07 30.67 63.56
#